data_AF-A0A920LRQ7-F1
#
_entry.id   AF-A0A920LRQ7-F1
#
_cell.length_a   1.000
_cell.length_b   1.000
_cell.length_c   1.000
_cell.angle_alpha   90.00
_cell.angle_beta   90.00
_cell.angle_gamma   90.00
#
_symmetry.space_group_name_H-M   'P 1'
#
loop_
_entity.id
_entity.type
_entity.pdbx_description
1 polymer ?
#
loop_
_entity_poly.entity_id
_entity_poly.type
_entity_poly.pdbx_seq_one_letter_code
_entity_poly.pdbx_strand_id
1 'polypeptide(L)' 'MDLRWLLVILMSLIVIAVIWRDMNGMGDMPWTKCKESLFTQVTTGECTLRFKADLIPS' A
#
# COMPACT_ATOMS: atom_id res chain seq x y z
N MET A 1 16.11 -19.31 -17.02
CA MET A 1 14.80 -18.65 -16.89
C MET A 1 14.90 -17.29 -17.54
N ASP A 2 14.16 -17.04 -18.61
CA ASP A 2 14.18 -15.75 -19.31
C ASP A 2 13.60 -14.62 -18.46
N LEU A 3 14.03 -13.38 -18.74
CA LEU A 3 13.54 -12.17 -18.08
C LEU A 3 12.01 -12.06 -18.09
N ARG A 4 11.36 -12.50 -19.18
CA ARG A 4 9.89 -12.53 -19.31
C ARG A 4 9.24 -13.43 -18.26
N TRP A 5 9.80 -14.61 -18.02
CA TRP A 5 9.28 -15.55 -17.02
C TRP A 5 9.48 -15.05 -15.60
N LEU A 6 10.62 -14.38 -15.32
CA LEU A 6 10.86 -13.76 -14.03
C LEU A 6 9.85 -12.64 -13.74
N LEU A 7 9.52 -11.81 -14.72
CA LEU A 7 8.51 -10.76 -14.57
C LEU A 7 7.10 -11.33 -14.33
N VAL A 8 6.74 -12.41 -15.01
CA VAL A 8 5.44 -13.10 -14.81
C VAL A 8 5.36 -13.64 -13.39
N ILE A 9 6.40 -14.32 -12.91
CA ILE A 9 6.44 -14.84 -11.53
C ILE A 9 6.33 -13.69 -10.52
N LEU A 10 7.09 -12.61 -10.72
CA LEU A 10 7.07 -11.46 -9.84
C LEU A 10 5.67 -10.82 -9.77
N MET A 11 5.02 -10.63 -10.92
CA MET A 11 3.66 -10.08 -10.96
C MET A 11 2.65 -10.99 -10.26
N SER A 12 2.71 -12.31 -10.48
CA SER A 12 1.83 -13.26 -9.80
C SER A 12 2.01 -13.23 -8.28
N LEU A 13 3.25 -13.17 -7.80
CA LEU A 13 3.54 -13.08 -6.36
C LEU A 13 2.98 -11.78 -5.75
N ILE A 14 3.11 -10.64 -6.43
CA ILE A 14 2.57 -9.36 -5.95
C ILE A 14 1.05 -9.43 -5.82
N VAL A 15 0.35 -9.97 -6.82
CA VAL A 15 -1.12 -10.09 -6.78
C VAL A 15 -1.56 -10.97 -5.61
N ILE A 16 -0.92 -12.13 -5.43
CA ILE A 16 -1.25 -13.04 -4.31
C ILE A 16 -0.99 -12.35 -2.97
N ALA A 17 0.12 -11.63 -2.83
CA ALA A 17 0.44 -10.89 -1.60
C ALA A 17 -0.60 -9.81 -1.28
N VAL A 18 -1.10 -9.10 -2.30
CA VAL A 18 -2.15 -8.08 -2.13
C VAL A 18 -3.46 -8.72 -1.67
N ILE A 19 -3.90 -9.81 -2.30
CA ILE A 19 -5.12 -10.53 -1.92
C ILE A 19 -5.00 -11.08 -0.50
N TRP A 20 -3.87 -11.71 -0.16
CA TRP A 20 -3.64 -12.25 1.17
C TRP A 20 -3.64 -11.16 2.25
N ARG A 21 -3.10 -9.97 1.94
CA ARG A 21 -3.13 -8.82 2.84
C ARG A 21 -4.57 -8.35 3.11
N ASP A 22 -5.37 -8.23 2.04
CA ASP A 22 -6.77 -7.83 2.12
C ASP A 22 -7.60 -8.83 2.93
N MET A 23 -7.42 -10.13 2.65
CA MET A 23 -8.11 -11.21 3.37
C MET A 23 -7.77 -11.28 4.87
N ASN A 24 -6.53 -10.92 5.25
CA ASN A 24 -6.13 -10.90 6.66
C ASN A 24 -6.58 -9.63 7.40
N GLY A 25 -7.35 -8.75 6.76
CA GLY A 25 -7.81 -7.51 7.37
C GLY A 25 -6.65 -6.63 7.85
N MET A 26 -5.47 -6.76 7.22
CA MET A 26 -4.34 -5.90 7.57
C MET A 26 -4.78 -4.46 7.31
N GLY A 27 -4.75 -3.65 8.37
CA GLY A 27 -5.23 -2.27 8.32
C GLY A 27 -4.71 -1.51 7.11
N ASP A 28 -5.54 -0.55 6.66
CA ASP A 28 -5.19 0.39 5.60
C ASP A 28 -3.75 0.87 5.76
N MET A 29 -3.00 0.82 4.67
CA MET A 29 -1.62 1.23 4.67
C MET A 29 -1.53 2.72 5.06
N PRO A 30 -0.55 3.14 5.87
CA PRO A 30 -0.51 4.52 6.39
C PRO A 30 -0.53 5.58 5.29
N TRP A 31 -0.02 5.25 4.09
CA TRP A 31 -0.04 6.14 2.94
C TRP A 31 -1.38 6.26 2.22
N THR A 32 -2.31 5.31 2.38
CA THR A 32 -3.68 5.43 1.84
C THR A 32 -4.57 6.27 2.76
N LYS A 33 -4.16 6.47 4.02
CA LYS A 33 -4.83 7.35 4.99
C LYS A 33 -4.53 8.83 4.72
N CYS A 34 -3.45 9.16 4.03
CA CYS A 34 -3.08 10.55 3.77
C CYS A 34 -3.85 11.13 2.57
N LYS A 35 -4.19 12.42 2.65
CA LYS A 35 -4.83 13.20 1.59
C LYS A 35 -3.89 13.43 0.40
N GLU A 36 -2.60 13.53 0.69
CA GLU A 36 -1.54 13.80 -0.28
C GLU A 36 -1.22 12.59 -1.16
N SER A 37 -0.74 12.85 -2.37
CA SER A 37 -0.33 11.79 -3.29
C SER A 37 0.84 10.96 -2.73
N LEU A 38 0.96 9.69 -3.16
CA LEU A 38 2.07 8.84 -2.74
C LEU A 38 3.45 9.47 -3.06
N PHE A 39 3.55 10.15 -4.19
CA PHE A 39 4.79 10.82 -4.60
C PHE A 39 5.15 11.97 -3.67
N THR A 40 4.17 12.80 -3.29
CA THR A 40 4.40 13.90 -2.35
C THR A 40 4.74 13.35 -0.95
N GLN A 41 4.05 12.33 -0.46
CA GLN A 41 4.39 11.69 0.82
C GLN A 41 5.82 11.16 0.88
N VAL A 42 6.31 10.52 -0.17
CA VAL A 42 7.68 9.97 -0.20
C VAL A 42 8.73 11.07 -0.31
N THR A 43 8.41 12.18 -0.98
CA THR A 43 9.38 13.26 -1.26
C THR A 43 9.44 14.32 -0.17
N THR A 44 8.30 14.69 0.41
CA THR A 44 8.23 15.72 1.46
C THR A 44 7.96 15.16 2.85
N GLY A 45 7.54 13.90 2.97
CA GLY A 45 7.16 13.31 4.26
C GLY A 45 5.82 13.84 4.82
N GLU A 46 5.13 14.70 4.07
CA GLU A 46 3.87 15.32 4.48
C GLU A 46 2.72 14.32 4.36
N CYS A 47 2.17 13.90 5.50
CA CYS A 47 0.95 13.09 5.56
C CYS A 47 -0.13 13.84 6.37
N THR A 48 -0.99 14.56 5.67
CA THR A 48 -2.23 15.05 6.28
C THR A 48 -3.28 13.95 6.18
N LEU A 49 -3.77 13.44 7.32
CA LEU A 49 -4.82 12.41 7.34
C LEU A 49 -6.09 12.91 6.64
N ARG A 50 -6.63 12.09 5.73
CA ARG A 50 -7.84 12.40 4.94
C ARG A 50 -9.10 12.28 5.79
N PHE A 51 -9.09 11.43 6.82
CA PHE A 51 -10.20 11.25 7.76
C PHE A 51 -9.71 11.54 9.18
N LYS A 52 -10.38 12.47 9.88
CA LYS A 52 -10.11 12.78 11.30
C LYS A 52 -10.45 11.62 12.26
N ALA A 53 -11.16 10.60 11.79
CA ALA A 53 -11.57 9.46 12.60
C ALA A 53 -10.42 8.48 12.91
N ASP A 54 -9.32 8.52 12.15
CA ASP A 54 -8.14 7.67 12.38
C ASP A 54 -7.22 8.22 13.50
N LEU A 55 -7.61 9.31 14.20
CA LEU A 55 -6.89 9.88 15.35
C LEU A 55 -7.13 9.09 16.65
N ILE A 56 -8.07 8.14 16.67
CA ILE A 56 -8.35 7.29 17.82
C ILE A 56 -7.74 5.91 17.53
N PRO A 57 -6.65 5.52 18.21
CA PRO A 57 -6.14 4.16 18.09
C PRO A 57 -7.18 3.18 18.64
N SER A 58 -7.57 2.20 17.83
CA SER A 58 -8.27 0.99 18.28
C SER A 58 -7.28 -0.03 18.84
#